data_AF-X1QVX0-F1
#
_entry.id   AF-X1QVX0-F1
#
_cell.length_a   1.000
_cell.length_b   1.000
_cell.length_c   1.000
_cell.angle_alpha   90.00
_cell.angle_beta   90.00
_cell.angle_gamma   90.00
#
_symmetry.space_group_name_H-M   'P 1'
#
loop_
_entity.id
_entity.type
_entity.pdbx_description
1 polymer ?
#
loop_
_entity_poly.entity_id
_entity_poly.type
_entity_poly.pdbx_seq_one_letter_code
_entity_poly.pdbx_strand_id
1 'polypeptide(L)'
;MLVGGTIRFATYAFMPNRLGYCGGDDNKTLFDYCVAKHTDPGLVIILQKFEAAYPYLKLIASSNHISDAFDARVVEAYWLGNELLDQVDLIQFYNSRTPSPSERRRSHLLGSC
;
A
#
# COMPACT_ATOMS: atom_id res chain seq x y z
N MET A 1 10.38 -16.38 13.73
CA MET A 1 9.90 -16.36 12.32
C MET A 1 9.51 -14.94 11.99
N LEU A 2 10.26 -14.27 11.11
CA LEU A 2 9.84 -12.99 10.55
C LEU A 2 8.64 -13.28 9.63
N VAL A 3 7.46 -12.79 9.98
CA VAL A 3 6.30 -12.81 9.09
C VAL A 3 6.63 -11.91 7.90
N GLY A 4 6.51 -12.43 6.68
CA GLY A 4 6.78 -11.67 5.45
C GLY A 4 5.92 -10.41 5.36
N GLY A 5 6.44 -9.34 4.77
CA GLY A 5 5.78 -8.04 4.77
C GLY A 5 4.41 -8.03 4.08
N THR A 6 4.22 -8.79 3.01
CA THR A 6 2.89 -8.99 2.38
C THR A 6 1.86 -9.59 3.34
N ILE A 7 2.21 -10.63 4.10
CA ILE A 7 1.33 -11.23 5.11
C ILE A 7 1.05 -10.27 6.25
N ARG A 8 2.07 -9.54 6.72
CA ARG A 8 1.90 -8.53 7.76
C ARG A 8 0.93 -7.43 7.30
N PHE A 9 1.13 -6.92 6.09
CA PHE A 9 0.24 -5.90 5.51
C PHE A 9 -1.19 -6.43 5.41
N ALA A 10 -1.38 -7.63 4.83
CA ALA A 10 -2.69 -8.26 4.71
C ALA A 10 -3.40 -8.41 6.07
N THR A 11 -2.65 -8.78 7.10
CA THR A 11 -3.19 -8.96 8.46
C THR A 11 -3.77 -7.66 9.04
N TYR A 12 -3.03 -6.55 8.93
CA TYR A 12 -3.52 -5.24 9.38
C TYR A 12 -4.60 -4.67 8.46
N ALA A 13 -4.49 -4.92 7.16
CA ALA A 13 -5.42 -4.44 6.14
C ALA A 13 -6.78 -5.14 6.16
N PHE A 14 -6.88 -6.37 6.70
CA PHE A 14 -8.09 -7.18 6.64
C PHE A 14 -9.30 -6.53 7.31
N MET A 15 -9.16 -6.01 8.53
CA MET A 15 -10.29 -5.38 9.25
C MET A 15 -10.87 -4.15 8.53
N PRO A 16 -10.07 -3.14 8.15
CA PRO A 16 -10.61 -1.98 7.44
C PRO A 16 -11.12 -2.34 6.03
N ASN A 17 -10.53 -3.32 5.35
CA ASN A 17 -11.04 -3.83 4.07
C ASN A 17 -12.42 -4.48 4.24
N ARG A 18 -12.57 -5.36 5.24
CA ARG A 18 -13.83 -6.03 5.57
C ARG A 18 -14.97 -5.05 5.90
N LEU A 19 -14.63 -3.89 6.46
CA LEU A 19 -15.60 -2.81 6.76
C LEU A 19 -15.86 -1.88 5.57
N GLY A 20 -15.20 -2.08 4.44
CA GLY A 20 -15.38 -1.29 3.22
C GLY A 20 -14.64 0.05 3.21
N TYR A 21 -13.66 0.27 4.09
CA TYR A 21 -12.93 1.54 4.16
C TYR A 21 -11.77 1.65 3.17
N CYS A 22 -11.21 0.52 2.71
CA CYS A 22 -10.08 0.50 1.78
C CYS A 22 -9.98 -0.84 1.04
N GLY A 23 -9.19 -0.89 -0.04
CA GLY A 23 -8.97 -2.10 -0.85
C GLY A 23 -10.12 -2.39 -1.83
N GLY A 24 -10.13 -3.60 -2.41
CA GLY A 24 -11.20 -4.07 -3.30
C GLY A 24 -12.18 -5.02 -2.60
N ASP A 25 -13.12 -5.58 -3.37
CA ASP A 25 -14.18 -6.48 -2.86
C ASP A 25 -13.69 -7.90 -2.50
N ASP A 26 -12.39 -8.17 -2.63
CA ASP A 26 -11.75 -9.49 -2.42
C ASP A 26 -11.54 -9.87 -0.95
N ASN A 27 -12.43 -9.42 -0.05
CA ASN A 27 -12.31 -9.57 1.41
C ASN A 27 -12.07 -11.02 1.85
N LYS A 28 -12.83 -11.96 1.27
CA LYS A 28 -12.71 -13.39 1.60
C LYS A 28 -11.35 -13.94 1.15
N THR A 29 -10.91 -13.59 -0.05
CA THR A 29 -9.62 -14.03 -0.59
C THR A 29 -8.46 -13.50 0.24
N LEU A 30 -8.52 -12.22 0.66
CA LEU A 30 -7.52 -11.62 1.56
C LEU A 30 -7.46 -12.35 2.90
N PHE A 31 -8.62 -12.73 3.46
CA PHE A 31 -8.68 -13.53 4.69
C PHE A 31 -8.04 -14.91 4.51
N ASP A 32 -8.34 -15.59 3.41
CA ASP A 32 -7.79 -16.92 3.12
C ASP A 32 -6.24 -16.88 3.06
N TYR A 33 -5.65 -15.84 2.46
CA TYR A 33 -4.20 -15.62 2.49
C TYR A 33 -3.66 -15.38 3.91
N CYS A 34 -4.36 -14.59 4.73
CA CYS A 34 -3.96 -14.33 6.12
C CYS A 34 -3.91 -15.62 6.95
N VAL A 35 -4.92 -16.48 6.80
CA VAL A 35 -5.00 -17.77 7.50
C VAL A 35 -3.92 -18.73 7.02
N ALA A 36 -3.73 -18.84 5.70
CA ALA A 36 -2.74 -19.73 5.10
C ALA A 36 -1.29 -19.28 5.36
N LYS A 37 -1.08 -18.00 5.73
CA LYS A 37 0.25 -17.37 5.84
C LYS A 37 1.10 -17.57 4.59
N HIS A 38 0.45 -17.61 3.43
CA HIS A 38 1.06 -17.87 2.14
C HIS A 38 1.09 -16.61 1.27
N THR A 39 2.19 -16.40 0.56
CA THR A 39 2.37 -15.25 -0.32
C THR A 39 2.69 -15.71 -1.73
N ASP A 40 2.02 -15.08 -2.69
CA ASP A 40 2.19 -15.30 -4.13
C ASP A 40 1.89 -13.98 -4.88
N PRO A 41 2.06 -13.94 -6.22
CA PRO A 41 1.73 -12.76 -7.01
C PRO A 41 0.25 -12.33 -6.91
N GLY A 42 -0.66 -13.27 -6.64
CA GLY A 42 -2.09 -12.99 -6.49
C GLY A 42 -2.37 -12.12 -5.26
N LEU A 43 -1.74 -12.42 -4.12
CA LEU A 43 -1.83 -11.57 -2.93
C LEU A 43 -1.33 -10.16 -3.22
N VAL A 44 -0.18 -10.01 -3.91
CA VAL A 44 0.38 -8.70 -4.26
C VAL A 44 -0.61 -7.87 -5.08
N ILE A 45 -1.27 -8.46 -6.07
CA ILE A 45 -2.30 -7.79 -6.88
C ILE A 45 -3.44 -7.26 -6.02
N ILE A 46 -3.90 -8.03 -5.03
CA ILE A 46 -4.95 -7.59 -4.09
C ILE A 46 -4.44 -6.40 -3.24
N LEU A 47 -3.24 -6.50 -2.68
CA LEU A 47 -2.68 -5.46 -1.81
C LEU A 47 -2.42 -4.14 -2.56
N GLN A 48 -2.14 -4.19 -3.85
CA GLN A 48 -1.97 -2.99 -4.68
C GLN A 48 -3.26 -2.18 -4.85
N LYS A 49 -4.44 -2.78 -4.63
CA LYS A 49 -5.74 -2.10 -4.65
C LYS A 49 -5.98 -1.17 -3.45
N PHE A 50 -5.09 -1.18 -2.45
CA PHE A 50 -5.15 -0.25 -1.34
C PHE A 50 -4.59 1.11 -1.77
N GLU A 51 -5.35 1.85 -2.59
CA GLU A 51 -4.91 3.03 -3.33
C GLU A 51 -4.31 4.15 -2.47
N ALA A 52 -4.71 4.26 -1.20
CA ALA A 52 -4.10 5.21 -0.27
C ALA A 52 -2.79 4.67 0.36
N ALA A 53 -2.73 3.37 0.66
CA ALA A 53 -1.61 2.76 1.36
C ALA A 53 -0.44 2.42 0.42
N TYR A 54 -0.74 1.85 -0.75
CA TYR A 54 0.28 1.34 -1.66
C TYR A 54 1.21 2.44 -2.22
N PRO A 55 0.73 3.63 -2.63
CA PRO A 55 1.63 4.72 -3.01
C PRO A 55 2.53 5.17 -1.86
N TYR A 56 2.05 5.13 -0.62
CA TYR A 56 2.86 5.54 0.52
C TYR A 56 3.93 4.49 0.87
N LEU A 57 3.61 3.19 0.77
CA LEU A 57 4.60 2.12 0.86
C LEU A 57 5.69 2.27 -0.21
N LYS A 58 5.32 2.56 -1.47
CA LYS A 58 6.28 2.83 -2.54
C LYS A 58 7.16 4.04 -2.23
N LEU A 59 6.59 5.11 -1.67
CA LEU A 59 7.35 6.29 -1.26
C LEU A 59 8.38 5.92 -0.21
N ILE A 60 7.97 5.30 0.90
CA ILE A 60 8.86 4.84 1.98
C ILE A 60 9.97 3.95 1.42
N ALA A 61 9.62 2.97 0.58
CA ALA A 61 10.61 2.08 -0.04
C ALA A 61 11.62 2.86 -0.90
N SER A 62 11.15 3.74 -1.78
CA SER A 62 12.00 4.53 -2.67
C SER A 62 12.91 5.51 -1.93
N SER A 63 12.41 6.17 -0.88
CA SER A 63 13.18 7.05 0.01
C SER A 63 14.33 6.33 0.72
N ASN A 64 14.23 5.00 0.87
CA ASN A 64 15.21 4.16 1.54
C ASN A 64 15.95 3.22 0.59
N HIS A 65 15.85 3.44 -0.73
CA HIS A 65 16.47 2.60 -1.77
C HIS A 65 16.09 1.11 -1.69
N ILE A 66 14.88 0.81 -1.22
CA ILE A 66 14.29 -0.53 -1.17
C ILE A 66 13.42 -0.72 -2.42
N SER A 67 13.63 -1.80 -3.16
CA SER A 67 12.89 -2.08 -4.40
C SER A 67 11.50 -2.65 -4.16
N ASP A 68 11.31 -3.42 -3.08
CA ASP A 68 10.03 -4.02 -2.73
C ASP A 68 9.24 -3.13 -1.77
N ALA A 69 8.10 -2.62 -2.23
CA ALA A 69 7.18 -1.85 -1.41
C ALA A 69 6.54 -2.66 -0.27
N PHE A 70 6.54 -3.99 -0.38
CA PHE A 70 6.08 -4.90 0.67
C PHE A 70 7.24 -5.55 1.45
N ASP A 71 8.46 -4.98 1.39
CA ASP A 71 9.54 -5.34 2.31
C ASP A 71 9.03 -5.21 3.76
N ALA A 72 9.37 -6.18 4.61
CA ALA A 72 8.85 -6.24 5.97
C ALA A 72 9.14 -4.96 6.78
N ARG A 73 10.28 -4.30 6.53
CA ARG A 73 10.65 -3.04 7.19
C ARG A 73 9.80 -1.87 6.71
N VAL A 74 9.46 -1.83 5.42
CA VAL A 74 8.59 -0.80 4.82
C VAL A 74 7.17 -0.94 5.34
N VAL A 75 6.66 -2.17 5.39
CA VAL A 75 5.32 -2.47 5.94
C VAL A 75 5.25 -2.13 7.42
N GLU A 76 6.31 -2.41 8.18
CA GLU A 76 6.41 -1.99 9.58
C GLU A 76 6.41 -0.47 9.73
N ALA A 77 7.18 0.25 8.92
CA ALA A 77 7.21 1.71 8.91
C ALA A 77 5.81 2.31 8.68
N TYR A 78 5.05 1.73 7.76
CA TYR A 78 3.70 2.19 7.45
C TYR A 78 2.70 1.96 8.59
N TRP A 79 2.69 0.78 9.21
CA TRP A 79 1.69 0.41 10.21
C TRP A 79 2.05 0.85 11.63
N LEU A 80 3.32 0.73 12.01
CA LEU A 80 3.79 0.90 13.39
C LEU A 80 4.76 2.08 13.53
N GLY A 81 5.42 2.47 12.43
CA GLY A 81 6.50 3.45 12.46
C GLY A 81 7.85 2.82 12.79
N ASN A 82 8.90 3.28 12.08
CA ASN A 82 10.30 2.97 12.36
C ASN A 82 11.20 4.03 11.69
N GLU A 83 12.52 3.86 11.77
CA GLU A 83 13.54 4.80 11.27
C GLU A 83 13.48 5.07 9.75
N LEU A 84 12.82 4.21 8.96
CA LEU A 84 12.66 4.46 7.52
C LEU A 84 11.83 5.71 7.23
N LEU A 85 10.98 6.13 8.18
CA LEU A 85 10.17 7.34 8.06
C LEU A 85 11.00 8.61 8.12
N ASP A 86 12.20 8.58 8.72
CA ASP A 86 13.09 9.74 8.83
C ASP A 86 13.64 10.18 7.46
N GLN A 87 13.62 9.28 6.47
CA GLN A 87 14.08 9.54 5.10
C GLN A 87 12.94 9.98 4.17
N VAL A 88 11.70 10.04 4.66
CA VAL A 88 10.54 10.43 3.85
C VAL A 88 10.38 11.96 3.88
N ASP A 89 10.61 12.59 2.74
CA ASP A 89 10.41 14.03 2.57
C ASP A 89 8.91 14.41 2.61
N LEU A 90 8.57 15.45 3.40
CA LEU A 90 7.20 15.93 3.60
C LEU A 90 6.52 16.41 2.29
N ILE A 91 7.28 16.98 1.36
CA ILE A 91 6.77 17.45 0.07
C ILE A 91 6.51 16.24 -0.84
N GLN A 92 7.39 15.23 -0.84
CA GLN A 92 7.14 13.99 -1.58
C GLN A 92 5.91 13.25 -1.05
N PHE A 93 5.72 13.22 0.28
CA PHE A 93 4.54 12.65 0.91
C PHE A 93 3.24 13.38 0.54
N TYR A 94 3.26 14.72 0.49
CA TYR A 94 2.11 15.48 0.02
C TYR A 94 1.77 15.18 -1.44
N ASN A 95 2.81 15.06 -2.29
CA ASN A 95 2.66 14.73 -3.70
C ASN A 95 2.18 13.29 -3.94
N SER A 96 2.51 12.32 -3.08
CA SER A 96 2.01 10.95 -3.23
C SER A 96 0.49 10.82 -2.97
N ARG A 97 -0.12 11.83 -2.35
CA ARG A 97 -1.56 11.89 -2.03
C ARG A 97 -2.38 12.72 -3.02
N THR A 98 -1.73 13.48 -3.89
CA THR A 98 -2.39 14.35 -4.85
C THR A 98 -2.02 13.94 -6.28
N PRO A 99 -2.99 13.73 -7.19
CA PRO A 99 -2.68 13.40 -8.57
C PRO A 99 -1.81 14.51 -9.16
N SER A 100 -0.81 14.15 -9.95
CA SER A 100 0.13 15.09 -10.54
C SER A 100 -0.59 16.13 -11.41
N PRO A 101 0.01 17.33 -11.65
CA PRO A 101 -0.60 18.34 -12.51
C PRO A 101 -0.97 17.84 -13.92
N SER A 102 -0.24 16.85 -14.46
CA SER A 102 -0.54 16.21 -15.75
C SER A 102 -1.76 15.28 -15.67
N GLU A 103 -1.92 14.53 -14.58
CA GLU A 103 -3.09 13.66 -14.36
C GLU A 103 -4.36 14.48 -14.10
N ARG A 104 -4.25 15.59 -13.37
CA ARG A 104 -5.37 16.54 -13.17
C ARG A 104 -5.89 17.13 -14.48
N ARG A 105 -4.99 17.51 -15.40
CA ARG A 105 -5.37 17.99 -16.75
C ARG A 105 -6.06 16.91 -17.57
N ARG A 106 -5.65 15.66 -17.44
CA ARG A 106 -6.28 14.51 -18.14
C ARG A 106 -7.68 14.20 -17.62
N SER A 107 -7.88 14.22 -16.31
CA SER A 107 -9.21 14.06 -15.69
C SER A 107 -10.19 15.17 -16.11
N HIS A 108 -9.72 16.41 -16.22
CA HIS A 108 -10.55 17.54 -16.69
C HIS A 108 -10.94 17.43 -18.17
N LEU A 109 -10.11 16.80 -19.01
CA LEU A 109 -10.39 16.59 -20.43
C LEU A 109 -11.30 15.37 -20.69
N LEU A 110 -11.35 14.41 -19.77
CA LEU A 110 -12.16 13.19 -19.86
C LEU A 110 -13.47 13.26 -19.06
N GLY A 111 -13.67 14.30 -18.25
CA GLY A 111 -14.87 14.53 -17.44
C GLY A 111 -16.00 15.31 -18.13
N SER A 112 -15.92 15.49 -19.45
CA SER A 112 -16.97 16.09 -20.28
C SER A 112 -17.70 15.00 -21.07
N CYS A 113 -18.60 14.27 -20.41
CA CYS A 113 -19.71 13.53 -21.01
C CYS A 113 -20.88 13.58 -20.04
#